data_AF-A0A2P8NDY2-F1
#
_entry.id   AF-A0A2P8NDY2-F1
#
_cell.length_a   1.000
_cell.length_b   1.000
_cell.length_c   1.000
_cell.angle_alpha   90.00
_cell.angle_beta   90.00
_cell.angle_gamma   90.00
#
_symmetry.space_group_name_H-M   'P 1'
#
loop_
_entity.id
_entity.type
_entity.pdbx_description
1 polymer ?
#
loop_
_entity_poly.entity_id
_entity_poly.type
_entity_poly.pdbx_seq_one_letter_code
_entity_poly.pdbx_strand_id
1 'polypeptide(L)'
;MLYQLSYKGTPVRYHISPASKGVRAAFVARPPALPDARRVLTGSLRAIAVSRPWREIEVSGNPPSLAFISADTPDAREAASRLSSLYGQERLEDADVIVALGGDGFMLQTLHKMMSSGRSIYGMNRGTIGFLMNEYHETDLRERIEDAVAETIRPLHMHTVDTDGNTTDALAINEVSLLRQSYQAAKIRITIDGKVRLDELICDGVMVATPAGSTAYNLSAQGPILPLEAPLLALTPVSAFRPRRWRGALIPNRSTVRFDVLEPQKRPVNAVADHTEIKSVVSVTVREAHDATATLLFDASHSWDERILSEQFRY
;
A
#
# COMPACT_ATOMS: atom_id res chain seq x y z
N MET A 1 24.32 15.56 -0.13
CA MET A 1 23.08 16.28 -0.50
C MET A 1 23.27 17.07 -1.78
N LEU A 2 22.42 16.82 -2.77
CA LEU A 2 22.25 17.69 -3.93
C LEU A 2 21.25 18.78 -3.53
N TYR A 3 21.64 20.04 -3.69
CA TYR A 3 20.77 21.19 -3.41
C TYR A 3 20.45 21.91 -4.73
N GLN A 4 19.20 22.35 -4.89
CA GLN A 4 18.78 23.20 -6.01
C GLN A 4 18.60 24.63 -5.50
N LEU A 5 19.49 25.53 -5.92
CA LEU A 5 19.41 26.96 -5.66
C LEU A 5 19.15 27.69 -6.98
N SER A 6 18.26 28.68 -6.96
CA SER A 6 18.01 29.55 -8.11
C SER A 6 18.68 30.91 -7.88
N TYR A 7 19.45 31.37 -8.87
CA TYR A 7 20.03 32.71 -8.88
C TYR A 7 19.71 33.38 -10.21
N LYS A 8 18.92 34.47 -10.19
CA LYS A 8 18.42 35.20 -11.37
C LYS A 8 17.68 34.33 -12.42
N GLY A 9 16.87 33.38 -11.96
CA GLY A 9 15.90 32.67 -12.81
C GLY A 9 16.41 31.45 -13.57
N THR A 10 17.70 31.10 -13.46
CA THR A 10 18.24 29.87 -14.08
C THR A 10 18.66 28.87 -12.99
N PRO A 11 18.15 27.62 -12.99
CA PRO A 11 18.48 26.64 -11.97
C PRO A 11 19.88 26.02 -12.21
N VAL A 12 20.67 25.93 -11.14
CA VAL A 12 21.98 25.25 -11.15
C VAL A 12 22.01 24.21 -10.01
N ARG A 13 22.44 22.97 -10.30
CA ARG A 13 22.52 21.87 -9.32
C ARG A 13 23.92 21.77 -8.73
N TYR A 14 24.03 21.62 -7.41
CA TYR A 14 25.30 21.37 -6.70
C TYR A 14 25.28 20.03 -5.98
N HIS A 15 26.43 19.37 -5.88
CA HIS A 15 26.63 18.12 -5.13
C HIS A 15 27.50 18.38 -3.89
N ILE A 16 27.01 18.06 -2.69
CA ILE A 16 27.77 18.17 -1.42
C ILE A 16 27.96 16.77 -0.82
N SER A 17 29.21 16.40 -0.54
CA SER A 17 29.57 15.18 0.19
C SER A 17 29.85 15.50 1.68
N PRO A 18 29.52 14.63 2.64
CA PRO A 18 29.77 14.91 4.06
C PRO A 18 31.25 14.71 4.38
N ALA A 19 31.91 15.77 4.87
CA ALA A 19 33.18 15.61 5.59
C ALA A 19 32.86 15.27 7.05
N SER A 20 33.54 14.23 7.52
CA SER A 20 33.54 13.68 8.87
C SER A 20 33.67 14.72 9.98
N LYS A 21 32.87 14.50 11.04
CA LYS A 21 33.01 14.91 12.44
C LYS A 21 33.72 16.25 12.71
N GLY A 22 32.92 17.22 13.15
CA GLY A 22 33.37 18.29 14.03
C GLY A 22 33.81 19.58 13.34
N VAL A 23 32.83 20.47 13.11
CA VAL A 23 32.94 21.93 13.14
C VAL A 23 33.86 22.61 12.09
N ARG A 24 33.21 23.38 11.20
CA ARG A 24 33.69 24.33 10.16
C ARG A 24 33.98 23.73 8.77
N ALA A 25 32.92 23.57 7.97
CA ALA A 25 33.08 23.48 6.52
C ALA A 25 33.39 24.88 5.93
N ALA A 26 34.61 25.05 5.42
CA ALA A 26 34.97 26.17 4.55
C ALA A 26 34.40 25.92 3.15
N PHE A 27 33.60 26.86 2.64
CA PHE A 27 33.01 26.78 1.29
C PHE A 27 34.05 27.18 0.25
N VAL A 28 34.53 26.23 -0.56
CA VAL A 28 35.37 26.52 -1.73
C VAL A 28 34.58 26.15 -2.99
N ALA A 29 34.00 27.15 -3.65
CA ALA A 29 33.41 26.99 -4.97
C ALA A 29 34.51 27.09 -6.04
N ARG A 30 34.75 26.01 -6.80
CA ARG A 30 35.42 26.09 -8.12
C ARG A 30 34.35 25.87 -9.20
N PRO A 31 34.13 26.81 -10.13
CA PRO A 31 33.24 26.57 -11.26
C PRO A 31 33.90 25.58 -12.25
N PRO A 32 33.15 24.63 -12.85
CA PRO A 32 33.67 23.81 -13.92
C PRO A 32 33.73 24.63 -15.23
N ALA A 33 34.69 24.27 -16.08
CA ALA A 33 35.07 24.96 -17.31
C ALA A 33 33.89 25.32 -18.23
N LEU A 34 33.80 26.60 -18.58
CA LEU A 34 33.08 27.07 -19.78
C LEU A 34 34.11 27.13 -20.93
N PRO A 35 33.81 26.56 -22.11
CA PRO A 35 34.62 26.81 -23.30
C PRO A 35 34.36 28.24 -23.79
N ASP A 36 35.44 28.99 -24.00
CA ASP A 36 35.51 30.27 -24.73
C ASP A 36 34.45 31.33 -24.42
N ALA A 37 34.73 32.18 -23.42
CA ALA A 37 34.26 33.55 -23.45
C ALA A 37 35.21 34.48 -22.67
N ARG A 38 36.18 35.06 -23.40
CA ARG A 38 36.92 36.24 -22.95
C ARG A 38 35.93 37.39 -22.71
N ARG A 39 35.77 37.85 -21.47
CA ARG A 39 35.58 39.28 -21.17
C ARG A 39 35.71 39.59 -19.68
N VAL A 40 36.69 40.44 -19.41
CA VAL A 40 37.00 41.11 -18.14
C VAL A 40 35.80 41.96 -17.70
N LEU A 41 35.36 41.81 -16.45
CA LEU A 41 34.61 42.85 -15.73
C LEU A 41 35.18 42.99 -14.32
N THR A 42 36.02 44.00 -14.17
CA THR A 42 36.47 44.58 -12.90
C THR A 42 35.32 45.34 -12.24
N GLY A 43 34.98 45.00 -11.00
CA GLY A 43 33.99 45.75 -10.22
C GLY A 43 33.90 45.28 -8.77
N SER A 44 34.11 46.19 -7.84
CA SER A 44 34.06 45.99 -6.38
C SER A 44 32.66 45.59 -5.90
N LEU A 45 32.51 44.38 -5.37
CA LEU A 45 31.29 43.94 -4.69
C LEU A 45 31.31 44.43 -3.23
N ARG A 46 30.46 45.42 -2.92
CA ARG A 46 30.09 45.74 -1.54
C ARG A 46 29.21 44.61 -0.99
N ALA A 47 29.66 43.96 0.07
CA ALA A 47 28.86 43.00 0.83
C ALA A 47 27.74 43.76 1.55
N ILE A 48 26.49 43.56 1.13
CA ILE A 48 25.32 43.91 1.93
C ILE A 48 25.08 42.72 2.86
N ALA A 49 25.53 42.85 4.11
CA ALA A 49 25.20 41.91 5.17
C ALA A 49 23.69 42.03 5.45
N VAL A 50 22.90 41.09 4.90
CA VAL A 50 21.50 40.95 5.29
C VAL A 50 21.49 40.22 6.63
N SER A 51 21.43 41.00 7.70
CA SER A 51 21.16 40.55 9.06
C SER A 51 19.75 39.96 9.13
N ARG A 52 19.63 38.64 8.93
CA ARG A 52 18.48 37.88 9.44
C ARG A 52 19.03 36.72 10.26
N PRO A 53 18.58 36.55 11.51
CA PRO A 53 19.09 35.48 12.36
C PRO A 53 18.70 34.14 11.73
N TRP A 54 19.66 33.22 11.74
CA TRP A 54 19.45 31.81 11.45
C TRP A 54 18.27 31.33 12.28
N ARG A 55 17.17 30.92 11.64
CA ARG A 55 16.17 30.12 12.33
C ARG A 55 16.79 28.74 12.50
N GLU A 56 17.12 28.39 13.73
CA GLU A 56 17.12 26.99 14.15
C GLU A 56 15.80 26.38 13.67
N ILE A 57 15.90 25.40 12.78
CA ILE A 57 14.80 24.46 12.60
C ILE A 57 14.88 23.59 13.84
N GLU A 58 14.11 23.94 14.88
CA GLU A 58 13.80 22.99 15.93
C GLU A 58 13.10 21.82 15.25
N VAL A 59 13.82 20.69 15.08
CA VAL A 59 13.19 19.39 14.88
C VAL A 59 12.61 19.03 16.26
N SER A 60 11.52 19.69 16.63
CA SER A 60 10.84 19.49 17.90
C SER A 60 9.99 18.24 17.81
N GLY A 61 10.66 17.10 17.93
CA GLY A 61 10.06 15.78 18.02
C GLY A 61 11.15 14.80 18.42
N ASN A 62 10.88 13.95 19.41
CA ASN A 62 11.70 12.75 19.58
C ASN A 62 11.53 11.91 18.31
N PRO A 63 12.58 11.30 17.74
CA PRO A 63 12.44 10.50 16.53
C PRO A 63 11.43 9.35 16.78
N PRO A 64 10.64 8.95 15.76
CA PRO A 64 9.50 8.05 15.95
C PRO A 64 9.93 6.74 16.59
N SER A 65 9.18 6.27 17.60
CA SER A 65 9.50 5.03 18.27
C SER A 65 9.18 3.83 17.36
N LEU A 66 10.08 2.84 17.32
CA LEU A 66 10.03 1.74 16.32
C LEU A 66 9.87 0.38 17.00
N ALA A 67 9.03 -0.47 16.43
CA ALA A 67 8.99 -1.90 16.74
C ALA A 67 9.22 -2.72 15.47
N PHE A 68 10.14 -3.66 15.53
CA PHE A 68 10.46 -4.54 14.40
C PHE A 68 9.78 -5.90 14.55
N ILE A 69 9.17 -6.37 13.47
CA ILE A 69 8.58 -7.72 13.37
C ILE A 69 9.05 -8.38 12.08
N SER A 70 9.15 -9.70 12.08
CA SER A 70 9.62 -10.44 10.92
C SER A 70 8.76 -11.65 10.59
N ALA A 71 8.73 -12.00 9.31
CA ALA A 71 8.31 -13.31 8.86
C ALA A 71 9.21 -14.42 9.44
N ASP A 72 8.74 -15.66 9.37
CA ASP A 72 9.44 -16.82 9.91
C ASP A 72 10.57 -17.36 9.01
N THR A 73 11.32 -16.47 8.39
CA THR A 73 12.46 -16.81 7.52
C THR A 73 13.77 -16.34 8.14
N PRO A 74 14.89 -17.07 7.95
CA PRO A 74 16.19 -16.68 8.50
C PRO A 74 16.58 -15.24 8.13
N ASP A 75 16.43 -14.87 6.86
CA ASP A 75 16.81 -13.55 6.34
C ASP A 75 15.99 -12.40 6.92
N ALA A 76 14.70 -12.63 7.21
CA ALA A 76 13.83 -11.62 7.80
C ALA A 76 14.08 -11.46 9.30
N ARG A 77 14.30 -12.58 10.03
CA ARG A 77 14.64 -12.56 11.45
C ARG A 77 15.99 -11.88 11.68
N GLU A 78 17.00 -12.17 10.85
CA GLU A 78 18.30 -11.52 10.94
C GLU A 78 18.19 -10.01 10.70
N ALA A 79 17.47 -9.59 9.66
CA ALA A 79 17.24 -8.19 9.35
C ALA A 79 16.54 -7.45 10.52
N ALA A 80 15.48 -8.03 11.08
CA ALA A 80 14.81 -7.46 12.24
C ALA A 80 15.77 -7.32 13.43
N SER A 81 16.54 -8.38 13.75
CA SER A 81 17.51 -8.34 14.86
C SER A 81 18.57 -7.24 14.67
N ARG A 82 19.07 -7.05 13.44
CA ARG A 82 20.05 -5.99 13.14
C ARG A 82 19.44 -4.61 13.31
N LEU A 83 18.27 -4.38 12.73
CA LEU A 83 17.59 -3.09 12.82
C LEU A 83 17.17 -2.74 14.25
N SER A 84 16.64 -3.70 15.01
CA SER A 84 16.34 -3.53 16.43
C SER A 84 17.58 -3.13 17.24
N SER A 85 18.75 -3.67 16.89
CA SER A 85 20.03 -3.33 17.55
C SER A 85 20.51 -1.92 17.20
N LEU A 86 20.24 -1.45 15.97
CA LEU A 86 20.66 -0.14 15.47
C LEU A 86 19.71 0.99 15.91
N TYR A 87 18.42 0.74 15.91
CA TYR A 87 17.39 1.78 16.07
C TYR A 87 16.57 1.66 17.37
N GLY A 88 16.79 0.60 18.15
CA GLY A 88 16.01 0.28 19.34
C GLY A 88 14.82 -0.63 19.03
N GLN A 89 14.18 -1.16 20.07
CA GLN A 89 13.00 -2.01 19.94
C GLN A 89 12.00 -1.64 21.04
N GLU A 90 10.87 -1.09 20.62
CA GLU A 90 9.73 -0.88 21.50
C GLU A 90 8.77 -2.08 21.49
N ARG A 91 7.82 -2.07 22.43
CA ARG A 91 6.64 -2.94 22.35
C ARG A 91 5.76 -2.47 21.19
N LEU A 92 5.08 -3.41 20.52
CA LEU A 92 4.20 -3.10 19.39
C LEU A 92 3.11 -2.08 19.75
N GLU A 93 2.61 -2.15 20.98
CA GLU A 93 1.60 -1.24 21.52
C GLU A 93 2.14 0.15 21.92
N ASP A 94 3.44 0.35 21.99
CA ASP A 94 4.03 1.66 22.34
C ASP A 94 4.73 2.32 21.14
N ALA A 95 4.95 1.57 20.06
CA ALA A 95 5.61 2.05 18.86
C ALA A 95 4.72 2.98 18.02
N ASP A 96 5.31 4.08 17.54
CA ASP A 96 4.69 4.96 16.54
C ASP A 96 4.62 4.27 15.17
N VAL A 97 5.69 3.54 14.82
CA VAL A 97 5.82 2.83 13.55
C VAL A 97 6.25 1.38 13.76
N ILE A 98 5.52 0.47 13.12
CA ILE A 98 5.84 -0.95 13.08
C ILE A 98 6.58 -1.25 11.79
N VAL A 99 7.81 -1.72 11.89
CA VAL A 99 8.63 -2.10 10.75
C VAL A 99 8.50 -3.60 10.51
N ALA A 100 7.87 -3.98 9.40
CA ALA A 100 7.61 -5.37 9.03
C ALA A 100 8.65 -5.87 8.01
N LEU A 101 9.38 -6.93 8.36
CA LEU A 101 10.41 -7.55 7.54
C LEU A 101 9.88 -8.86 6.95
N GLY A 102 9.73 -8.94 5.63
CA GLY A 102 9.18 -10.14 4.99
C GLY A 102 8.76 -9.91 3.54
N GLY A 103 7.69 -10.57 3.10
CA GLY A 103 7.02 -10.29 1.83
C GLY A 103 5.58 -9.82 2.02
N ASP A 104 4.85 -9.63 0.92
CA ASP A 104 3.46 -9.13 0.93
C ASP A 104 2.51 -9.96 1.81
N GLY A 105 2.64 -11.29 1.81
CA GLY A 105 1.80 -12.13 2.66
C GLY A 105 1.98 -11.84 4.16
N PHE A 106 3.21 -11.55 4.59
CA PHE A 106 3.49 -11.14 5.97
C PHE A 106 3.00 -9.71 6.25
N MET A 107 3.10 -8.82 5.27
CA MET A 107 2.52 -7.48 5.37
C MET A 107 1.00 -7.53 5.57
N LEU A 108 0.29 -8.33 4.77
CA LEU A 108 -1.16 -8.51 4.92
C LEU A 108 -1.53 -9.07 6.30
N GLN A 109 -0.80 -10.08 6.79
CA GLN A 109 -0.99 -10.58 8.15
C GLN A 109 -0.76 -9.50 9.22
N THR A 110 0.24 -8.64 9.01
CA THR A 110 0.53 -7.52 9.91
C THR A 110 -0.60 -6.50 9.89
N LEU A 111 -1.05 -6.10 8.70
CA LEU A 111 -2.17 -5.17 8.53
C LEU A 111 -3.45 -5.70 9.18
N HIS A 112 -3.76 -6.99 9.04
CA HIS A 112 -4.89 -7.62 9.73
C HIS A 112 -4.79 -7.50 11.25
N LYS A 113 -3.61 -7.78 11.83
CA LYS A 113 -3.39 -7.72 13.28
C LYS A 113 -3.43 -6.29 13.83
N MET A 114 -2.96 -5.33 13.04
CA MET A 114 -2.84 -3.93 13.45
C MET A 114 -4.00 -3.06 12.96
N MET A 115 -5.03 -3.65 12.36
CA MET A 115 -6.19 -2.94 11.85
C MET A 115 -6.82 -2.09 12.96
N SER A 116 -7.08 -0.82 12.67
CA SER A 116 -7.66 0.16 13.61
C SER A 116 -6.80 0.44 14.86
N SER A 117 -5.53 0.02 14.87
CA SER A 117 -4.62 0.29 16.00
C SER A 117 -4.12 1.74 16.02
N GLY A 118 -4.31 2.48 14.92
CA GLY A 118 -3.80 3.85 14.73
C GLY A 118 -2.31 3.94 14.43
N ARG A 119 -1.60 2.80 14.38
CA ARG A 119 -0.15 2.75 14.10
C ARG A 119 0.12 2.67 12.62
N SER A 120 1.21 3.30 12.21
CA SER A 120 1.70 3.21 10.84
C SER A 120 2.58 1.98 10.69
N ILE A 121 2.50 1.32 9.54
CA ILE A 121 3.29 0.14 9.21
C ILE A 121 4.24 0.50 8.08
N TYR A 122 5.51 0.16 8.23
CA TYR A 122 6.53 0.33 7.20
C TYR A 122 7.10 -1.04 6.83
N GLY A 123 6.86 -1.50 5.60
CA GLY A 123 7.32 -2.82 5.14
C GLY A 123 8.65 -2.77 4.44
N MET A 124 9.56 -3.71 4.72
CA MET A 124 10.77 -3.91 3.91
C MET A 124 10.90 -5.34 3.42
N ASN A 125 11.19 -5.47 2.13
CA ASN A 125 11.25 -6.75 1.45
C ASN A 125 12.46 -7.59 1.90
N ARG A 126 12.18 -8.74 2.50
CA ARG A 126 13.14 -9.82 2.82
C ARG A 126 12.61 -11.17 2.34
N GLY A 127 11.81 -11.15 1.27
CA GLY A 127 11.22 -12.32 0.62
C GLY A 127 11.22 -12.15 -0.90
N THR A 128 10.15 -12.61 -1.55
CA THR A 128 9.93 -12.39 -2.98
C THR A 128 9.51 -10.96 -3.25
N ILE A 129 9.96 -10.38 -4.36
CA ILE A 129 9.52 -9.05 -4.81
C ILE A 129 8.00 -9.06 -4.99
N GLY A 130 7.33 -8.15 -4.29
CA GLY A 130 5.89 -7.94 -4.30
C GLY A 130 5.55 -6.46 -4.37
N PHE A 131 4.30 -6.14 -4.09
CA PHE A 131 3.71 -4.83 -4.32
C PHE A 131 3.71 -3.94 -3.07
N LEU A 132 3.50 -4.52 -1.88
CA LEU A 132 3.30 -3.80 -0.61
C LEU A 132 4.60 -3.45 0.14
N MET A 133 5.74 -4.02 -0.26
CA MET A 133 7.00 -3.90 0.48
C MET A 133 7.95 -2.88 -0.14
N ASN A 134 8.54 -2.02 0.69
CA ASN A 134 9.66 -1.16 0.30
C ASN A 134 10.93 -1.98 0.09
N GLU A 135 11.93 -1.38 -0.57
CA GLU A 135 13.24 -2.00 -0.68
C GLU A 135 13.93 -2.04 0.70
N TYR A 136 14.67 -3.11 0.95
CA TYR A 136 15.40 -3.25 2.20
C TYR A 136 16.68 -2.40 2.17
N HIS A 137 16.77 -1.45 3.10
CA HIS A 137 18.01 -0.74 3.43
C HIS A 137 18.11 -0.55 4.93
N GLU A 138 19.31 -0.78 5.47
CA GLU A 138 19.59 -0.65 6.91
C GLU A 138 19.87 0.79 7.33
N THR A 139 20.36 1.62 6.41
CA THR A 139 20.78 2.99 6.68
C THR A 139 19.64 3.98 6.55
N ASP A 140 19.71 5.06 7.34
CA ASP A 140 18.81 6.21 7.27
C ASP A 140 17.33 5.84 7.41
N LEU A 141 17.02 4.78 8.19
CA LEU A 141 15.65 4.26 8.32
C LEU A 141 14.68 5.31 8.91
N ARG A 142 15.14 6.10 9.87
CA ARG A 142 14.29 7.10 10.53
C ARG A 142 13.93 8.21 9.56
N GLU A 143 14.91 8.70 8.82
CA GLU A 143 14.77 9.70 7.76
C GLU A 143 13.85 9.17 6.66
N ARG A 144 14.01 7.92 6.23
CA ARG A 144 13.11 7.29 5.25
C ARG A 144 11.67 7.19 5.73
N ILE A 145 11.45 6.87 7.00
CA ILE A 145 10.11 6.82 7.61
C ILE A 145 9.51 8.23 7.70
N GLU A 146 10.30 9.22 8.08
CA GLU A 146 9.88 10.63 8.16
C GLU A 146 9.51 11.20 6.77
N ASP A 147 10.25 10.81 5.74
CA ASP A 147 10.01 11.20 4.34
C ASP A 147 8.97 10.29 3.62
N ALA A 148 8.48 9.25 4.28
CA ALA A 148 7.60 8.26 3.66
C ALA A 148 6.22 8.86 3.32
N VAL A 149 5.63 8.36 2.24
CA VAL A 149 4.24 8.67 1.85
C VAL A 149 3.31 7.70 2.59
N ALA A 150 2.36 8.27 3.31
CA ALA A 150 1.38 7.50 4.08
C ALA A 150 0.12 7.23 3.26
N GLU A 151 -0.20 5.95 3.09
CA GLU A 151 -1.38 5.46 2.40
C GLU A 151 -2.37 4.85 3.39
N THR A 152 -3.65 5.21 3.28
CA THR A 152 -4.70 4.65 4.14
C THR A 152 -5.40 3.49 3.47
N ILE A 153 -5.22 2.30 4.03
CA ILE A 153 -5.90 1.08 3.60
C ILE A 153 -7.24 0.97 4.33
N ARG A 154 -8.30 0.74 3.57
CA ARG A 154 -9.65 0.46 4.05
C ARG A 154 -10.04 -0.94 3.62
N PRO A 155 -10.32 -1.87 4.55
CA PRO A 155 -10.70 -3.22 4.19
C PRO A 155 -12.16 -3.27 3.74
N LEU A 156 -12.51 -4.35 3.05
CA LEU A 156 -13.88 -4.78 2.89
C LEU A 156 -14.35 -5.48 4.16
N HIS A 157 -15.61 -5.27 4.51
CA HIS A 157 -16.35 -6.05 5.47
C HIS A 157 -17.22 -7.07 4.74
N MET A 158 -16.95 -8.35 4.98
CA MET A 158 -17.77 -9.48 4.55
C MET A 158 -18.73 -9.87 5.67
N HIS A 159 -20.02 -9.94 5.38
CA HIS A 159 -21.03 -10.57 6.22
C HIS A 159 -21.64 -11.75 5.46
N THR A 160 -21.61 -12.96 6.03
CA THR A 160 -22.13 -14.18 5.38
C THR A 160 -23.28 -14.79 6.16
N VAL A 161 -24.15 -15.50 5.44
CA VAL A 161 -25.09 -16.47 6.02
C VAL A 161 -24.83 -17.82 5.36
N ASP A 162 -24.62 -18.87 6.13
CA ASP A 162 -24.42 -20.24 5.63
C ASP A 162 -25.72 -21.06 5.50
N THR A 163 -25.62 -22.29 4.99
CA THR A 163 -26.77 -23.19 4.83
C THR A 163 -27.44 -23.60 6.13
N ASP A 164 -26.72 -23.53 7.26
CA ASP A 164 -27.24 -23.85 8.59
C ASP A 164 -27.83 -22.60 9.28
N GLY A 165 -27.72 -21.44 8.65
CA GLY A 165 -28.22 -20.15 9.13
C GLY A 165 -27.21 -19.42 10.03
N ASN A 166 -25.98 -19.89 10.16
CA ASN A 166 -24.96 -19.18 10.93
C ASN A 166 -24.50 -17.94 10.17
N THR A 167 -24.25 -16.88 10.94
CA THR A 167 -23.71 -15.62 10.44
C THR A 167 -22.25 -15.46 10.83
N THR A 168 -21.42 -14.97 9.91
CA THR A 168 -20.02 -14.67 10.18
C THR A 168 -19.63 -13.35 9.54
N ASP A 169 -18.90 -12.52 10.29
CA ASP A 169 -18.29 -11.29 9.81
C ASP A 169 -16.77 -11.45 9.72
N ALA A 170 -16.17 -10.90 8.66
CA ALA A 170 -14.72 -10.89 8.47
C ALA A 170 -14.28 -9.65 7.68
N LEU A 171 -13.03 -9.24 7.87
CA LEU A 171 -12.41 -8.17 7.10
C LEU A 171 -11.51 -8.76 6.00
N ALA A 172 -11.45 -8.08 4.86
CA ALA A 172 -10.52 -8.39 3.77
C ALA A 172 -9.80 -7.12 3.31
N ILE A 173 -8.48 -7.15 3.29
CA ILE A 173 -7.65 -6.08 2.76
C ILE A 173 -7.63 -6.14 1.23
N ASN A 174 -7.53 -7.34 0.65
CA ASN A 174 -7.47 -7.47 -0.80
C ASN A 174 -8.86 -7.66 -1.39
N GLU A 175 -9.51 -8.78 -1.10
CA GLU A 175 -10.78 -9.12 -1.72
C GLU A 175 -11.68 -10.01 -0.86
N VAL A 176 -12.97 -9.89 -1.14
CA VAL A 176 -13.96 -10.91 -0.78
C VAL A 176 -14.33 -11.67 -2.04
N SER A 177 -13.98 -12.95 -2.10
CA SER A 177 -14.25 -13.82 -3.25
C SER A 177 -15.29 -14.89 -2.92
N LEU A 178 -16.16 -15.18 -3.89
CA LEU A 178 -17.10 -16.29 -3.86
C LEU A 178 -16.65 -17.32 -4.89
N LEU A 179 -16.47 -18.56 -4.47
CA LEU A 179 -15.92 -19.64 -5.31
C LEU A 179 -16.78 -20.89 -5.23
N ARG A 180 -17.02 -21.57 -6.36
CA ARG A 180 -17.72 -22.86 -6.35
C ARG A 180 -16.97 -23.90 -5.52
N GLN A 181 -17.70 -24.70 -4.74
CA GLN A 181 -17.11 -25.83 -3.99
C GLN A 181 -17.00 -27.12 -4.80
N SER A 182 -17.86 -27.29 -5.81
CA SER A 182 -18.01 -28.55 -6.54
C SER A 182 -17.66 -28.42 -8.01
N TYR A 183 -17.79 -29.52 -8.76
CA TYR A 183 -17.65 -29.52 -10.21
C TYR A 183 -18.72 -28.67 -10.94
N GLN A 184 -19.81 -28.31 -10.27
CA GLN A 184 -20.85 -27.46 -10.85
C GLN A 184 -20.50 -25.98 -10.73
N ALA A 185 -20.73 -25.23 -11.80
CA ALA A 185 -20.56 -23.78 -11.80
C ALA A 185 -21.48 -23.13 -10.75
N ALA A 186 -20.93 -22.15 -10.03
CA ALA A 186 -21.69 -21.31 -9.11
C ALA A 186 -22.80 -20.61 -9.88
N LYS A 187 -23.91 -20.34 -9.21
CA LYS A 187 -25.03 -19.58 -9.76
C LYS A 187 -25.41 -18.50 -8.77
N ILE A 188 -25.14 -17.24 -9.11
CA ILE A 188 -25.14 -16.14 -8.16
C ILE A 188 -25.99 -14.99 -8.70
N ARG A 189 -26.89 -14.43 -7.88
CA ARG A 189 -27.53 -13.14 -8.15
C ARG A 189 -26.73 -12.03 -7.48
N ILE A 190 -26.57 -10.90 -8.17
CA ILE A 190 -25.86 -9.72 -7.66
C ILE A 190 -26.84 -8.56 -7.50
N THR A 191 -26.90 -8.04 -6.29
CA THR A 191 -27.65 -6.84 -5.91
C THR A 191 -26.67 -5.78 -5.45
N ILE A 192 -26.82 -4.53 -5.92
CA ILE A 192 -25.99 -3.40 -5.49
C ILE A 192 -26.92 -2.30 -5.02
N ASP A 193 -26.72 -1.85 -3.78
CA ASP A 193 -27.51 -0.81 -3.13
C ASP A 193 -29.03 -1.09 -3.21
N GLY A 194 -29.41 -2.33 -2.90
CA GLY A 194 -30.79 -2.81 -2.90
C GLY A 194 -31.40 -3.05 -4.29
N LYS A 195 -30.70 -2.75 -5.39
CA LYS A 195 -31.17 -3.00 -6.75
C LYS A 195 -30.46 -4.19 -7.37
N VAL A 196 -31.23 -5.16 -7.85
CA VAL A 196 -30.68 -6.29 -8.63
C VAL A 196 -30.01 -5.74 -9.88
N ARG A 197 -28.71 -6.02 -10.04
CA ARG A 197 -27.90 -5.62 -11.20
C ARG A 197 -27.64 -6.78 -12.14
N LEU A 198 -27.61 -8.00 -11.59
CA LEU A 198 -27.46 -9.21 -12.37
C LEU A 198 -28.30 -10.32 -11.73
N ASP A 199 -29.37 -10.74 -12.41
CA ASP A 199 -30.29 -11.76 -11.90
C ASP A 199 -29.64 -13.14 -11.79
N GLU A 200 -28.71 -13.45 -12.69
CA GLU A 200 -28.03 -14.73 -12.78
C GLU A 200 -26.62 -14.57 -13.37
N LEU A 201 -25.61 -14.89 -12.57
CA LEU A 201 -24.24 -15.12 -12.97
C LEU A 201 -23.93 -16.61 -12.82
N ILE A 202 -23.50 -17.26 -13.89
CA ILE A 202 -22.93 -18.61 -13.85
C ILE A 202 -21.43 -18.51 -14.13
N CYS A 203 -20.61 -18.95 -13.18
CA CYS A 203 -19.16 -18.74 -13.17
C CYS A 203 -18.43 -19.76 -12.29
N ASP A 204 -17.10 -19.76 -12.32
CA ASP A 204 -16.30 -20.43 -11.28
C ASP A 204 -16.37 -19.63 -9.97
N GLY A 205 -16.46 -18.30 -10.06
CA GLY A 205 -16.57 -17.41 -8.92
C GLY A 205 -16.79 -15.94 -9.28
N VAL A 206 -16.86 -15.09 -8.27
CA VAL A 206 -16.94 -13.63 -8.39
C VAL A 206 -16.37 -12.98 -7.14
N MET A 207 -15.70 -11.84 -7.26
CA MET A 207 -15.10 -11.15 -6.12
C MET A 207 -15.37 -9.64 -6.14
N VAL A 208 -15.31 -9.03 -4.96
CA VAL A 208 -15.14 -7.59 -4.80
C VAL A 208 -13.73 -7.37 -4.27
N ALA A 209 -12.92 -6.58 -4.97
CA ALA A 209 -11.57 -6.25 -4.56
C ALA A 209 -11.45 -4.76 -4.22
N THR A 210 -10.66 -4.46 -3.19
CA THR A 210 -10.22 -3.10 -2.86
C THR A 210 -9.22 -2.60 -3.91
N PRO A 211 -8.87 -1.30 -3.89
CA PRO A 211 -7.73 -0.83 -4.64
C PRO A 211 -6.42 -1.57 -4.34
N ALA A 212 -6.15 -1.86 -3.06
CA ALA A 212 -4.96 -2.59 -2.62
C ALA A 212 -4.93 -4.03 -3.16
N GLY A 213 -6.10 -4.70 -3.20
CA GLY A 213 -6.25 -6.05 -3.74
C GLY A 213 -6.36 -6.14 -5.25
N SER A 214 -6.44 -5.00 -5.95
CA SER A 214 -6.66 -4.98 -7.42
C SER A 214 -5.53 -5.66 -8.20
N THR A 215 -4.31 -5.68 -7.66
CA THR A 215 -3.12 -6.35 -8.22
C THR A 215 -2.97 -7.81 -7.77
N ALA A 216 -3.82 -8.30 -6.88
CA ALA A 216 -3.78 -9.66 -6.35
C ALA A 216 -4.64 -10.62 -7.22
N TYR A 217 -5.57 -11.37 -6.62
CA TYR A 217 -6.37 -12.34 -7.36
C TYR A 217 -7.27 -11.67 -8.42
N ASN A 218 -7.70 -10.43 -8.17
CA ASN A 218 -8.42 -9.62 -9.13
C ASN A 218 -7.68 -9.48 -10.47
N LEU A 219 -6.38 -9.18 -10.46
CA LEU A 219 -5.57 -9.07 -11.67
C LEU A 219 -5.49 -10.41 -12.41
N SER A 220 -5.31 -11.51 -11.67
CA SER A 220 -5.30 -12.87 -12.25
C SER A 220 -6.65 -13.22 -12.90
N ALA A 221 -7.75 -12.72 -12.34
CA ALA A 221 -9.10 -12.85 -12.90
C ALA A 221 -9.40 -11.83 -14.03
N GLN A 222 -8.38 -11.12 -14.52
CA GLN A 222 -8.48 -10.09 -15.57
C GLN A 222 -9.30 -8.87 -15.17
N GLY A 223 -9.41 -8.60 -13.86
CA GLY A 223 -9.94 -7.37 -13.31
C GLY A 223 -8.98 -6.19 -13.53
N PRO A 224 -9.49 -4.95 -13.47
CA PRO A 224 -8.67 -3.76 -13.61
C PRO A 224 -7.79 -3.52 -12.38
N ILE A 225 -6.59 -2.99 -12.61
CA ILE A 225 -5.73 -2.42 -11.55
C ILE A 225 -6.30 -1.05 -11.17
N LEU A 226 -6.36 -0.76 -9.87
CA LEU A 226 -6.90 0.47 -9.31
C LEU A 226 -5.80 1.24 -8.56
N PRO A 227 -5.69 2.57 -8.76
CA PRO A 227 -4.91 3.43 -7.85
C PRO A 227 -5.44 3.35 -6.42
N LEU A 228 -4.58 3.40 -5.40
CA LEU A 228 -5.00 3.23 -3.99
C LEU A 228 -6.06 4.25 -3.55
N GLU A 229 -5.91 5.49 -3.98
CA GLU A 229 -6.82 6.58 -3.64
C GLU A 229 -8.15 6.53 -4.43
N ALA A 230 -8.30 5.62 -5.39
CA ALA A 230 -9.49 5.56 -6.21
C ALA A 230 -10.72 5.24 -5.33
N PRO A 231 -11.80 6.04 -5.39
CA PRO A 231 -13.02 5.80 -4.62
C PRO A 231 -13.89 4.71 -5.28
N LEU A 232 -13.25 3.61 -5.67
CA LEU A 232 -13.80 2.53 -6.48
C LEU A 232 -13.42 1.17 -5.89
N LEU A 233 -14.30 0.20 -6.12
CA LEU A 233 -14.04 -1.23 -5.92
C LEU A 233 -14.17 -1.94 -7.26
N ALA A 234 -13.41 -3.01 -7.43
CA ALA A 234 -13.52 -3.87 -8.61
C ALA A 234 -14.42 -5.08 -8.31
N LEU A 235 -15.54 -5.19 -9.02
CA LEU A 235 -16.40 -6.38 -9.01
C LEU A 235 -16.01 -7.25 -10.21
N THR A 236 -15.32 -8.37 -9.96
CA THR A 236 -14.66 -9.15 -11.03
C THR A 236 -15.12 -10.60 -11.00
N PRO A 237 -15.67 -11.15 -12.10
CA PRO A 237 -16.02 -12.57 -12.18
C PRO A 237 -14.78 -13.42 -12.50
N VAL A 238 -14.81 -14.68 -12.06
CA VAL A 238 -13.83 -15.72 -12.41
C VAL A 238 -14.51 -16.69 -13.38
N SER A 239 -13.97 -16.80 -14.60
CA SER A 239 -14.49 -17.68 -15.66
C SER A 239 -16.01 -17.55 -15.88
N ALA A 240 -16.51 -16.33 -16.09
CA ALA A 240 -17.95 -16.11 -16.33
C ALA A 240 -18.44 -16.86 -17.58
N PHE A 241 -19.39 -17.77 -17.39
CA PHE A 241 -20.05 -18.50 -18.47
C PHE A 241 -21.33 -17.81 -18.93
N ARG A 242 -22.15 -17.30 -18.01
CA ARG A 242 -23.35 -16.51 -18.31
C ARG A 242 -23.47 -15.34 -17.34
N PRO A 243 -23.71 -14.11 -17.82
CA PRO A 243 -23.70 -13.72 -19.24
C PRO A 243 -22.29 -13.79 -19.85
N ARG A 244 -22.17 -14.22 -21.12
CA ARG A 244 -20.87 -14.52 -21.78
C ARG A 244 -19.89 -13.35 -21.93
N ARG A 245 -20.37 -12.10 -21.82
CA ARG A 245 -19.58 -10.90 -22.14
C ARG A 245 -19.43 -9.93 -20.97
N TRP A 246 -19.98 -10.27 -19.81
CA TRP A 246 -19.79 -9.42 -18.64
C TRP A 246 -18.41 -9.70 -18.06
N ARG A 247 -17.60 -8.64 -17.97
CA ARG A 247 -16.21 -8.69 -17.50
C ARG A 247 -16.06 -8.11 -16.09
N GLY A 248 -17.18 -8.00 -15.37
CA GLY A 248 -17.21 -7.27 -14.10
C GLY A 248 -17.64 -5.82 -14.26
N ALA A 249 -17.47 -5.06 -13.19
CA ALA A 249 -17.82 -3.65 -13.11
C ALA A 249 -16.92 -2.93 -12.09
N LEU A 250 -16.69 -1.64 -12.35
CA LEU A 250 -16.19 -0.72 -11.33
C LEU A 250 -17.39 -0.12 -10.60
N ILE A 251 -17.34 -0.13 -9.28
CA ILE A 251 -18.42 0.37 -8.43
C ILE A 251 -17.88 1.36 -7.41
N PRO A 252 -18.66 2.36 -6.97
CA PRO A 252 -18.23 3.26 -5.90
C PRO A 252 -17.89 2.50 -4.62
N ASN A 253 -16.85 2.92 -3.89
CA ASN A 253 -16.46 2.30 -2.62
C ASN A 253 -17.50 2.41 -1.49
N ARG A 254 -18.44 3.34 -1.61
CA ARG A 254 -19.62 3.46 -0.72
C ARG A 254 -20.73 2.45 -0.99
N SER A 255 -20.66 1.69 -2.09
CA SER A 255 -21.72 0.76 -2.46
C SER A 255 -21.67 -0.51 -1.62
N THR A 256 -22.85 -1.07 -1.33
CA THR A 256 -22.99 -2.40 -0.72
C THR A 256 -23.37 -3.41 -1.79
N VAL A 257 -22.56 -4.44 -1.94
CA VAL A 257 -22.77 -5.55 -2.88
C VAL A 257 -23.29 -6.75 -2.13
N ARG A 258 -24.45 -7.27 -2.53
CA ARG A 258 -25.02 -8.51 -2.00
C ARG A 258 -25.04 -9.57 -3.07
N PHE A 259 -24.51 -10.73 -2.71
CA PHE A 259 -24.52 -11.96 -3.47
C PHE A 259 -25.53 -12.93 -2.86
N ASP A 260 -26.43 -13.47 -3.68
CA ASP A 260 -27.32 -14.56 -3.29
C ASP A 260 -26.95 -15.80 -4.09
N VAL A 261 -26.64 -16.91 -3.40
CA VAL A 261 -26.34 -18.18 -4.05
C VAL A 261 -27.64 -18.85 -4.45
N LEU A 262 -27.83 -19.04 -5.75
CA LEU A 262 -28.99 -19.68 -6.34
C LEU A 262 -28.76 -21.19 -6.39
N GLU A 263 -29.76 -21.98 -5.98
CA GLU A 263 -29.68 -23.45 -5.88
C GLU A 263 -28.53 -23.94 -4.96
N PRO A 264 -28.35 -23.39 -3.73
CA PRO A 264 -27.15 -23.62 -2.92
C PRO A 264 -26.91 -25.10 -2.56
N GLN A 265 -27.98 -25.90 -2.42
CA GLN A 265 -27.87 -27.34 -2.17
C GLN A 265 -27.27 -28.12 -3.35
N LYS A 266 -27.47 -27.63 -4.56
CA LYS A 266 -26.96 -28.24 -5.79
C LYS A 266 -25.60 -27.65 -6.19
N ARG A 267 -25.42 -26.35 -5.94
CA ARG A 267 -24.26 -25.54 -6.35
C ARG A 267 -23.68 -24.79 -5.15
N PRO A 268 -23.09 -25.50 -4.19
CA PRO A 268 -22.59 -24.83 -2.99
C PRO A 268 -21.36 -23.97 -3.30
N VAL A 269 -21.24 -22.87 -2.57
CA VAL A 269 -20.25 -21.80 -2.78
C VAL A 269 -19.55 -21.50 -1.46
N ASN A 270 -18.24 -21.24 -1.51
CA ASN A 270 -17.47 -20.67 -0.42
C ASN A 270 -17.39 -19.16 -0.57
N ALA A 271 -17.37 -18.45 0.56
CA ALA A 271 -16.95 -17.06 0.61
C ALA A 271 -15.59 -16.98 1.31
N VAL A 272 -14.67 -16.17 0.78
CA VAL A 272 -13.33 -16.01 1.32
C VAL A 272 -13.04 -14.52 1.45
N ALA A 273 -12.79 -14.06 2.67
CA ALA A 273 -12.27 -12.73 2.96
C ALA A 273 -10.77 -12.86 3.24
N ASP A 274 -9.93 -12.54 2.24
CA ASP A 274 -8.50 -12.86 2.19
C ASP A 274 -8.18 -14.33 2.55
N HIS A 275 -7.94 -14.62 3.83
CA HIS A 275 -7.58 -15.94 4.35
C HIS A 275 -8.68 -16.60 5.18
N THR A 276 -9.78 -15.89 5.45
CA THR A 276 -10.92 -16.39 6.24
C THR A 276 -11.95 -17.00 5.30
N GLU A 277 -12.03 -18.33 5.25
CA GLU A 277 -12.98 -19.07 4.42
C GLU A 277 -14.22 -19.51 5.21
N ILE A 278 -15.39 -19.16 4.70
CA ILE A 278 -16.69 -19.64 5.16
C ILE A 278 -17.30 -20.54 4.07
N LYS A 279 -17.62 -21.77 4.46
CA LYS A 279 -18.12 -22.79 3.54
C LYS A 279 -19.64 -22.75 3.41
N SER A 280 -20.14 -23.16 2.24
CA SER A 280 -21.56 -23.39 2.00
C SER A 280 -22.42 -22.16 2.30
N VAL A 281 -22.00 -20.99 1.81
CA VAL A 281 -22.75 -19.75 1.98
C VAL A 281 -24.02 -19.73 1.12
N VAL A 282 -25.10 -19.17 1.66
CA VAL A 282 -26.33 -18.89 0.90
C VAL A 282 -26.45 -17.42 0.52
N SER A 283 -25.85 -16.52 1.30
CA SER A 283 -25.72 -15.11 0.94
C SER A 283 -24.47 -14.47 1.53
N VAL A 284 -23.95 -13.47 0.82
CA VAL A 284 -22.76 -12.70 1.23
C VAL A 284 -23.03 -11.23 0.95
N THR A 285 -22.80 -10.37 1.93
CA THR A 285 -22.87 -8.92 1.77
C THR A 285 -21.47 -8.34 1.97
N VAL A 286 -21.04 -7.50 1.04
CA VAL A 286 -19.71 -6.90 0.99
C VAL A 286 -19.85 -5.39 0.88
N ARG A 287 -19.10 -4.65 1.70
CA ARG A 287 -18.99 -3.19 1.65
C ARG A 287 -17.61 -2.77 2.14
N GLU A 288 -17.14 -1.58 1.80
CA GLU A 288 -15.96 -1.02 2.47
C GLU A 288 -16.27 -0.73 3.96
N ALA A 289 -15.32 -1.04 4.84
CA ALA A 289 -15.37 -0.72 6.25
C ALA A 289 -14.68 0.63 6.48
N HIS A 290 -15.46 1.71 6.54
CA HIS A 290 -14.89 3.05 6.74
C HIS A 290 -14.41 3.30 8.19
N ASP A 291 -14.85 2.48 9.13
CA ASP A 291 -14.51 2.50 10.55
C ASP A 291 -13.25 1.69 10.88
N ALA A 292 -12.78 0.87 9.95
CA ALA A 292 -11.53 0.12 10.07
C ALA A 292 -10.49 0.68 9.10
N THR A 293 -9.34 1.11 9.63
CA THR A 293 -8.26 1.66 8.79
C THR A 293 -6.90 1.17 9.26
N ALA A 294 -5.98 0.99 8.31
CA ALA A 294 -4.56 0.83 8.57
C ALA A 294 -3.76 1.84 7.74
N THR A 295 -2.64 2.32 8.29
CA THR A 295 -1.74 3.25 7.59
C THR A 295 -0.48 2.51 7.17
N LEU A 296 -0.19 2.53 5.87
CA LEU A 296 0.98 1.91 5.28
C LEU A 296 1.92 3.01 4.76
N LEU A 297 3.21 2.88 5.04
CA LEU A 297 4.22 3.86 4.67
C LEU A 297 5.08 3.34 3.52
N PHE A 298 5.16 4.13 2.44
CA PHE A 298 5.99 3.85 1.26
C PHE A 298 7.14 4.84 1.12
N ASP A 299 8.28 4.37 0.64
CA ASP A 299 9.39 5.27 0.28
C ASP A 299 8.94 6.31 -0.76
N ALA A 300 9.30 7.57 -0.57
CA ALA A 300 8.97 8.64 -1.51
C ALA A 300 9.49 8.38 -2.95
N SER A 301 10.63 7.69 -3.08
CA SER A 301 11.23 7.33 -4.37
C SER A 301 10.51 6.17 -5.07
N HIS A 302 9.71 5.40 -4.34
CA HIS A 302 9.00 4.22 -4.81
C HIS A 302 7.57 4.23 -4.29
N SER A 303 6.90 5.37 -4.48
CA SER A 303 5.49 5.54 -4.13
C SER A 303 4.63 4.46 -4.76
N TRP A 304 3.50 4.18 -4.12
CA TRP A 304 2.56 3.18 -4.61
C TRP A 304 2.07 3.46 -6.03
N ASP A 305 1.79 4.72 -6.36
CA ASP A 305 1.31 5.11 -7.69
C ASP A 305 2.30 4.73 -8.81
N GLU A 306 3.60 4.95 -8.59
CA GLU A 306 4.63 4.58 -9.56
C GLU A 306 4.68 3.06 -9.77
N ARG A 307 4.45 2.28 -8.70
CA ARG A 307 4.36 0.81 -8.76
C ARG A 307 3.13 0.37 -9.55
N ILE A 308 1.97 0.98 -9.27
CA ILE A 308 0.71 0.71 -9.99
C ILE A 308 0.87 1.01 -11.47
N LEU A 309 1.45 2.16 -11.81
CA LEU A 309 1.70 2.55 -13.20
C LEU A 309 2.61 1.54 -13.88
N SER A 310 3.75 1.22 -13.27
CA SER A 310 4.69 0.22 -13.81
C SER A 310 4.03 -1.13 -14.07
N GLU A 311 3.16 -1.58 -13.15
CA GLU A 311 2.49 -2.87 -13.26
C GLU A 311 1.43 -2.91 -14.38
N GLN A 312 0.73 -1.80 -14.63
CA GLN A 312 -0.24 -1.69 -15.73
C GLN A 312 0.37 -1.84 -17.12
N PHE A 313 1.68 -1.57 -17.30
CA PHE A 313 2.38 -1.65 -18.58
C PHE A 313 3.27 -2.89 -18.72
N ARG A 314 3.29 -3.79 -17.74
CA ARG A 314 4.06 -5.04 -17.79
C ARG A 314 3.37 -6.16 -18.58
N TYR A 315 2.10 -5.97 -18.95
CA TYR A 315 1.24 -6.92 -19.65
C TYR A 315 0.54 -6.26 -20.83
#